data_AF-G2FU23-F1
#
_entry.id   AF-G2FU23-F1
#
_cell.length_a   1.000
_cell.length_b   1.000
_cell.length_c   1.000
_cell.angle_alpha   90.00
_cell.angle_beta   90.00
_cell.angle_gamma   90.00
#
_symmetry.space_group_name_H-M   'P 1'
#
loop_
_entity.id
_entity.type
_entity.pdbx_description
1 polymer ?
#
loop_
_entity_poly.entity_id
_entity_poly.type
_entity_poly.pdbx_seq_one_letter_code
_entity_poly.pdbx_strand_id
1 'polypeptide(L)'
;MSALKEEIRRRLFELQDLKYKEFACKLMPTVNPETVIGVRTPELRKLAREFSKRPEVSEFFKILPHGYYEENNLHGFLIETYRDYDAAIAAVDEFLPYIDNWATCDLISPKIFKKHL
;
A
#
# COMPACT_ATOMS: atom_id res chain seq x y z
N MET A 1 -1.31 -18.55 5.53
CA MET A 1 -1.70 -17.14 5.68
C MET A 1 -0.94 -16.57 6.87
N SER A 2 -0.16 -15.50 6.71
CA SER A 2 0.54 -14.86 7.84
C SER A 2 -0.49 -14.15 8.73
N ALA A 3 -0.35 -14.28 10.05
CA ALA A 3 -1.24 -13.62 11.02
C ALA A 3 -1.27 -12.09 10.83
N LEU A 4 -0.15 -11.50 10.37
CA LEU A 4 -0.03 -10.08 10.08
C LEU A 4 -0.94 -9.65 8.92
N LYS A 5 -1.05 -10.47 7.88
CA LYS A 5 -1.92 -10.20 6.73
C LYS A 5 -3.37 -10.05 7.16
N GLU A 6 -3.84 -10.98 7.98
CA GLU A 6 -5.21 -10.97 8.48
C GLU A 6 -5.46 -9.78 9.42
N GLU A 7 -4.47 -9.40 10.24
CA GLU A 7 -4.55 -8.17 11.05
C GLU A 7 -4.67 -6.92 10.17
N ILE A 8 -3.82 -6.78 9.14
CA ILE A 8 -3.84 -5.65 8.20
C ILE A 8 -5.20 -5.58 7.50
N ARG A 9 -5.68 -6.69 6.95
CA ARG A 9 -7.00 -6.75 6.28
C ARG A 9 -8.12 -6.32 7.20
N ARG A 10 -8.16 -6.86 8.41
CA ARG A 10 -9.15 -6.47 9.42
C ARG A 10 -9.11 -4.96 9.68
N ARG A 11 -7.92 -4.40 9.88
CA ARG A 11 -7.72 -2.95 10.09
C ARG A 11 -8.16 -2.11 8.88
N LEU A 12 -7.94 -2.59 7.66
CA LEU A 12 -8.39 -1.91 6.44
C LEU A 12 -9.92 -1.92 6.34
N PHE A 13 -10.57 -3.05 6.61
CA PHE A 13 -12.03 -3.14 6.61
C PHE A 13 -12.68 -2.30 7.72
N GLU A 14 -12.04 -2.14 8.88
CA GLU A 14 -12.49 -1.21 9.93
C GLU A 14 -12.48 0.27 9.48
N LEU A 15 -11.63 0.61 8.51
CA LEU A 15 -11.49 1.95 7.95
C LEU A 15 -12.29 2.15 6.65
N GLN A 16 -13.17 1.20 6.31
CA GLN A 16 -13.95 1.22 5.08
C GLN A 16 -14.91 2.43 5.02
N ASP A 17 -14.85 3.15 3.90
CA ASP A 17 -15.79 4.19 3.50
C ASP A 17 -16.36 3.85 2.12
N LEU A 18 -17.59 3.31 2.08
CA LEU A 18 -18.24 2.87 0.84
C LEU A 18 -18.50 4.01 -0.15
N LYS A 19 -18.76 5.24 0.34
CA LYS A 19 -18.90 6.40 -0.55
C LYS A 19 -17.57 6.76 -1.18
N TYR A 20 -16.48 6.66 -0.42
CA TYR A 20 -15.14 6.85 -0.95
C TYR A 20 -14.76 5.73 -1.92
N LYS A 21 -15.13 4.46 -1.65
CA LYS A 21 -14.99 3.34 -2.60
C LYS A 21 -15.63 3.67 -3.94
N GLU A 22 -16.90 4.07 -3.95
CA GLU A 22 -17.62 4.41 -5.18
C GLU A 22 -16.92 5.53 -5.97
N PHE A 23 -16.43 6.56 -5.26
CA PHE A 23 -15.65 7.63 -5.88
C PHE A 23 -14.33 7.12 -6.47
N ALA A 24 -13.56 6.33 -5.71
CA ALA A 24 -12.27 5.80 -6.14
C ALA A 24 -12.40 4.85 -7.33
N CYS A 25 -13.41 3.96 -7.35
CA CYS A 25 -13.67 3.06 -8.47
C CYS A 25 -13.97 3.82 -9.78
N LYS A 26 -14.63 4.99 -9.71
CA LYS A 26 -14.86 5.84 -10.89
C LYS A 26 -13.56 6.41 -11.47
N LEU A 27 -12.54 6.62 -10.64
CA LEU A 27 -11.23 7.11 -11.07
C LEU A 27 -10.32 6.00 -11.62
N MET A 28 -10.59 4.73 -11.28
CA MET A 28 -9.81 3.56 -11.68
C MET A 28 -10.71 2.49 -12.33
N PRO A 29 -11.30 2.75 -13.51
CA PRO A 29 -12.28 1.86 -14.13
C PRO A 29 -11.72 0.48 -14.50
N THR A 30 -10.39 0.33 -14.57
CA THR A 30 -9.71 -0.94 -14.88
C THR A 30 -9.48 -1.82 -13.66
N VAL A 31 -9.65 -1.30 -12.45
CA VAL A 31 -9.50 -2.06 -11.20
C VAL A 31 -10.82 -2.72 -10.87
N ASN A 32 -10.79 -4.01 -10.51
CA ASN A 32 -11.99 -4.74 -10.10
C ASN A 32 -12.62 -4.07 -8.85
N PRO A 33 -13.86 -3.57 -8.90
CA PRO A 33 -14.49 -2.93 -7.75
C PRO A 33 -14.60 -3.81 -6.51
N GLU A 34 -14.61 -5.14 -6.66
CA GLU A 34 -14.65 -6.09 -5.54
C GLU A 34 -13.33 -6.16 -4.76
N THR A 35 -12.21 -5.74 -5.37
CA THR A 35 -10.90 -5.66 -4.70
C THR A 35 -10.63 -4.29 -4.08
N VAL A 36 -11.58 -3.37 -4.14
CA VAL A 36 -11.48 -2.04 -3.52
C VAL A 36 -12.25 -2.03 -2.20
N ILE A 37 -11.57 -1.75 -1.10
CA ILE A 37 -12.17 -1.66 0.23
C ILE A 37 -12.81 -0.28 0.42
N GLY A 38 -12.14 0.78 -0.04
CA GLY A 38 -12.55 2.17 0.16
C GLY A 38 -11.90 2.82 1.38
N VAL A 39 -10.57 2.74 1.53
CA VAL A 39 -9.87 3.40 2.65
C VAL A 39 -9.22 4.70 2.18
N ARG A 40 -9.45 5.79 2.93
CA ARG A 40 -8.89 7.10 2.61
C ARG A 40 -7.37 7.12 2.79
N THR A 41 -6.67 7.81 1.90
CA THR A 41 -5.20 7.95 1.91
C THR A 41 -4.59 8.39 3.25
N PRO A 42 -5.15 9.38 4.00
CA PRO A 42 -4.61 9.76 5.30
C PRO A 42 -4.59 8.60 6.31
N GLU A 43 -5.62 7.75 6.31
CA GLU A 43 -5.71 6.58 7.20
C GLU A 43 -4.72 5.50 6.78
N LEU A 44 -4.56 5.24 5.48
CA LEU A 44 -3.51 4.33 4.97
C LEU A 44 -2.11 4.78 5.37
N ARG A 45 -1.80 6.07 5.26
CA ARG A 45 -0.50 6.62 5.68
C ARG A 45 -0.28 6.51 7.19
N LYS A 46 -1.33 6.69 7.99
CA LYS A 46 -1.28 6.49 9.45
C LYS A 46 -1.00 5.02 9.78
N LEU A 47 -1.69 4.10 9.10
CA LEU A 47 -1.50 2.66 9.24
C LEU A 47 -0.08 2.25 8.85
N ALA A 48 0.45 2.71 7.72
CA ALA A 48 1.83 2.43 7.29
C ALA A 48 2.86 2.87 8.35
N ARG A 49 2.70 4.07 8.93
CA ARG A 49 3.58 4.56 9.99
C ARG A 49 3.50 3.72 11.27
N GLU A 50 2.34 3.17 11.59
CA GLU A 50 2.15 2.25 12.72
C GLU A 50 2.90 0.93 12.46
N PHE A 51 2.64 0.29 11.32
CA PHE A 51 3.20 -1.01 10.98
C PHE A 51 4.69 -0.97 10.66
N SER A 52 5.21 0.13 10.10
CA SER A 52 6.66 0.29 9.80
C SER A 52 7.59 0.15 11.01
N LYS A 53 7.04 0.26 12.24
CA LYS A 53 7.80 0.10 13.49
C LYS A 53 7.85 -1.34 13.97
N ARG A 54 7.09 -2.25 13.34
CA ARG A 54 6.96 -3.64 13.75
C ARG A 54 7.97 -4.50 12.95
N PRO A 55 8.74 -5.39 13.60
CA PRO A 55 9.72 -6.22 12.90
C PRO A 55 9.05 -7.20 11.91
N GLU A 56 7.81 -7.61 12.18
CA GLU A 56 7.04 -8.54 11.34
C GLU A 56 6.62 -7.91 10.01
N VAL A 57 6.72 -6.59 9.84
CA VAL A 57 6.33 -5.90 8.59
C VAL A 57 7.08 -6.43 7.36
N SER A 58 8.29 -6.97 7.57
CA SER A 58 9.08 -7.63 6.53
C SER A 58 8.38 -8.85 5.93
N GLU A 59 7.48 -9.50 6.65
CA GLU A 59 6.63 -10.57 6.12
C GLU A 59 5.61 -10.04 5.13
N PHE A 60 5.02 -8.85 5.38
CA PHE A 60 3.98 -8.28 4.52
C PHE A 60 4.50 -7.99 3.11
N PHE A 61 5.75 -7.56 2.98
CA PHE A 61 6.39 -7.33 1.67
C PHE A 61 6.47 -8.61 0.82
N LYS A 62 6.51 -9.79 1.45
CA LYS A 62 6.58 -11.09 0.76
C LYS A 62 5.20 -11.63 0.35
N ILE A 63 4.12 -10.95 0.72
CA ILE A 63 2.74 -11.38 0.45
C ILE A 63 2.29 -10.74 -0.87
N LEU A 64 2.91 -11.18 -1.95
CA LEU A 64 2.59 -10.74 -3.31
C LEU A 64 2.04 -11.93 -4.12
N PRO A 65 1.06 -11.71 -5.01
CA PRO A 65 0.31 -10.46 -5.18
C PRO A 65 -0.65 -10.18 -4.00
N HIS A 66 -0.91 -8.88 -3.76
CA HIS A 66 -1.93 -8.46 -2.80
C HIS A 66 -3.34 -8.71 -3.35
N GLY A 67 -4.31 -8.88 -2.45
CA GLY A 67 -5.70 -9.16 -2.83
C GLY A 67 -6.56 -7.90 -2.96
N TYR A 68 -6.22 -6.84 -2.23
CA TYR A 68 -6.97 -5.59 -2.25
C TYR A 68 -6.11 -4.41 -2.74
N TYR A 69 -6.76 -3.45 -3.41
CA TYR A 69 -6.15 -2.20 -3.84
C TYR A 69 -5.49 -1.44 -2.68
N GLU A 70 -6.14 -1.40 -1.52
CA GLU A 70 -5.59 -0.76 -0.33
C GLU A 70 -4.37 -1.48 0.27
N GLU A 71 -4.23 -2.80 0.08
CA GLU A 71 -3.02 -3.53 0.47
C GLU A 71 -1.82 -3.10 -0.39
N ASN A 72 -2.03 -2.92 -1.69
CA ASN A 72 -1.02 -2.38 -2.61
C ASN A 72 -0.59 -0.95 -2.20
N ASN A 73 -1.56 -0.07 -1.90
CA ASN A 73 -1.24 1.28 -1.44
C ASN A 73 -0.53 1.30 -0.08
N LEU A 74 -0.91 0.41 0.83
CA LEU A 74 -0.23 0.26 2.12
C LEU A 74 1.20 -0.21 1.94
N HIS A 75 1.46 -1.19 1.05
CA HIS A 75 2.80 -1.62 0.66
C HIS A 75 3.63 -0.43 0.19
N GLY A 76 3.11 0.34 -0.77
CA GLY A 76 3.75 1.56 -1.27
C GLY A 76 4.13 2.54 -0.16
N PHE A 77 3.21 2.82 0.76
CA PHE A 77 3.50 3.71 1.90
C PHE A 77 4.49 3.15 2.91
N LEU A 78 4.57 1.83 3.07
CA LEU A 78 5.59 1.18 3.90
C LEU A 78 6.97 1.35 3.27
N ILE A 79 7.10 1.22 1.94
CA ILE A 79 8.35 1.49 1.23
C ILE A 79 8.78 2.95 1.43
N GLU A 80 7.85 3.92 1.41
CA GLU A 80 8.18 5.33 1.67
C GLU A 80 8.79 5.60 3.06
N THR A 81 8.68 4.66 4.01
CA THR A 81 9.29 4.79 5.34
C THR A 81 10.79 4.46 5.36
N TYR A 82 11.32 3.88 4.28
CA TYR A 82 12.72 3.55 4.16
C TYR A 82 13.58 4.82 4.18
N ARG A 83 14.68 4.75 4.92
CA ARG A 83 15.64 5.86 5.07
C ARG A 83 16.91 5.65 4.27
N ASP A 84 17.16 4.41 3.88
CA ASP A 84 18.26 4.01 3.02
C ASP A 84 17.79 4.03 1.56
N TYR A 85 18.61 4.61 0.68
CA TYR A 85 18.26 4.84 -0.72
C TYR A 85 18.23 3.53 -1.52
N ASP A 86 19.28 2.72 -1.39
CA ASP A 86 19.41 1.47 -2.14
C ASP A 86 18.34 0.45 -1.72
N ALA A 87 18.04 0.38 -0.41
CA ALA A 87 16.95 -0.43 0.09
C ALA A 87 15.59 0.03 -0.46
N ALA A 88 15.37 1.34 -0.58
CA ALA A 88 14.11 1.87 -1.11
C ALA A 88 13.96 1.56 -2.61
N ILE A 89 15.03 1.67 -3.39
CA ILE A 89 15.03 1.26 -4.80
C ILE A 89 14.70 -0.22 -4.91
N ALA A 90 15.43 -1.08 -4.20
CA ALA A 90 15.23 -2.53 -4.29
C ALA A 90 13.78 -2.93 -3.94
N ALA A 91 13.20 -2.30 -2.92
CA ALA A 91 11.81 -2.56 -2.54
C ALA A 91 10.79 -2.05 -3.57
N VAL A 92 11.04 -0.90 -4.21
CA VAL A 92 10.20 -0.40 -5.31
C VAL A 92 10.30 -1.35 -6.51
N ASP A 93 11.49 -1.78 -6.89
CA ASP A 93 11.72 -2.71 -8.02
C ASP A 93 11.04 -4.06 -7.81
N GLU A 94 11.06 -4.60 -6.58
CA GLU A 94 10.36 -5.85 -6.25
C GLU A 94 8.83 -5.69 -6.31
N PHE A 95 8.30 -4.50 -5.96
CA PHE A 95 6.87 -4.26 -5.90
C PHE A 95 6.26 -3.84 -7.26
N LEU A 96 7.03 -3.16 -8.11
CA LEU A 96 6.61 -2.62 -9.41
C LEU A 96 5.83 -3.60 -10.30
N PRO A 97 6.24 -4.88 -10.45
CA PRO A 97 5.52 -5.86 -11.28
C PRO A 97 4.07 -6.14 -10.83
N TYR A 98 3.71 -5.78 -9.60
CA TYR A 98 2.38 -6.04 -9.01
C TYR A 98 1.47 -4.80 -9.01
N ILE A 99 1.95 -3.66 -9.52
CA ILE A 99 1.16 -2.45 -9.65
C ILE A 99 0.40 -2.50 -10.98
N ASP A 100 -0.93 -2.63 -10.90
CA ASP A 100 -1.82 -2.81 -12.06
C ASP A 100 -2.62 -1.55 -12.41
N ASN A 101 -2.42 -0.45 -11.69
CA ASN A 101 -3.21 0.76 -11.82
C ASN A 101 -2.38 2.03 -11.59
N TRP A 102 -2.82 3.12 -12.20
CA TRP A 102 -2.13 4.41 -12.15
C TRP A 102 -2.13 5.03 -10.75
N ALA A 103 -3.20 4.83 -9.96
CA ALA A 103 -3.35 5.52 -8.67
C ALA A 103 -2.35 4.99 -7.64
N THR A 104 -2.09 3.68 -7.61
CA THR A 104 -1.02 3.10 -6.80
C THR A 104 0.34 3.57 -7.29
N CYS A 105 0.57 3.61 -8.61
CA CYS A 105 1.84 4.09 -9.19
C CYS A 105 2.16 5.54 -8.76
N ASP A 106 1.21 6.46 -8.95
CA ASP A 106 1.37 7.89 -8.64
C ASP A 106 1.48 8.18 -7.13
N LEU A 107 0.99 7.26 -6.30
CA LEU A 107 0.95 7.40 -4.86
C LEU A 107 2.30 7.12 -4.19
N ILE A 108 3.20 6.37 -4.84
CA ILE A 108 4.49 5.94 -4.31
C ILE A 108 5.55 6.98 -4.64
N SER A 109 5.97 7.77 -3.65
CA SER A 109 7.03 8.75 -3.78
C SER A 109 7.97 8.71 -2.57
N PRO A 110 8.89 7.73 -2.50
CA PRO A 110 9.83 7.59 -1.39
C PRO A 110 10.60 8.89 -1.18
N LYS A 111 10.46 9.48 0.01
CA LYS A 111 11.06 10.79 0.32
C LYS A 111 12.58 10.78 0.18
N ILE A 112 13.21 9.61 0.36
CA ILE A 112 14.65 9.45 0.22
C ILE A 112 15.13 9.76 -1.19
N PHE A 113 14.32 9.51 -2.23
CA PHE A 113 14.70 9.81 -3.62
C PHE A 113 14.95 11.31 -3.83
N LYS A 114 14.22 12.19 -3.14
CA LYS A 114 14.42 13.65 -3.23
C LYS A 114 15.79 14.13 -2.76
N LYS A 115 16.53 13.32 -1.99
CA LYS A 115 17.89 13.66 -1.56
C LYS A 115 18.96 13.32 -2.61
N HIS A 116 18.56 12.60 -3.66
CA HIS A 116 19.43 12.07 -4.71
C HIS A 116 18.93 12.48 -6.12
N LEU A 117 18.06 13.49 -6.19
CA LEU A 117 17.54 14.11 -7.41
C LEU A 117 18.25 15.43 -7.70
#